data_AF-A0A351EHJ3-F1
#
_entry.id   AF-A0A351EHJ3-F1
#
_cell.length_a   1.000
_cell.length_b   1.000
_cell.length_c   1.000
_cell.angle_alpha   90.00
_cell.angle_beta   90.00
_cell.angle_gamma   90.00
#
_symmetry.space_group_name_H-M   'P 1'
#
loop_
_entity.id
_entity.type
_entity.pdbx_description
1 polymer ?
#
loop_
_entity_poly.entity_id
_entity_poly.type
_entity_poly.pdbx_seq_one_letter_code
_entity_poly.pdbx_strand_id
1 'polypeptide(L)' 'IDGAQPPLSLGDLAKKSGRTGGPISANASLNSRGVGAGFSTQLCDVEVDPETGVTRVIRYLTAQDAGRAISPDYVEGQ' A
#
# COMPACT_ATOMS: atom_id res chain seq x y z
N ILE A 1 28.37 -12.89 -21.82
CA ILE A 1 27.20 -13.24 -22.68
C ILE A 1 26.67 -11.94 -23.25
N ASP A 2 27.31 -11.44 -24.29
CA ASP A 2 26.91 -10.20 -24.96
C ASP A 2 25.63 -10.50 -25.74
N GLY A 3 24.50 -9.99 -25.22
CA GLY A 3 23.14 -10.29 -25.67
C GLY A 3 22.88 -9.87 -27.11
N ALA A 4 23.27 -10.69 -28.07
CA ALA A 4 23.08 -10.51 -29.50
C ALA A 4 21.61 -10.61 -29.97
N GLN A 5 20.64 -10.69 -29.05
CA GLN A 5 19.22 -10.83 -29.35
C GLN A 5 18.41 -9.75 -28.62
N PRO A 6 17.39 -9.15 -29.26
CA PRO A 6 16.51 -8.19 -28.62
C PRO A 6 15.86 -8.77 -27.35
N PRO A 7 15.71 -7.97 -26.27
CA PRO A 7 15.04 -8.43 -25.07
C PRO A 7 13.57 -8.76 -25.37
N LEU A 8 13.11 -9.90 -24.84
CA LEU A 8 11.71 -10.32 -24.97
C LEU A 8 10.83 -9.56 -23.97
N SER A 9 9.63 -9.18 -24.39
CA SER A 9 8.62 -8.67 -23.47
C SER A 9 8.07 -9.78 -22.58
N LEU A 10 7.46 -9.41 -21.44
CA LEU A 10 6.75 -10.38 -20.60
C LEU A 10 5.64 -11.11 -21.38
N GLY A 11 4.97 -10.41 -22.31
CA GLY A 11 3.96 -11.00 -23.19
C GLY A 11 4.54 -12.04 -24.15
N ASP A 12 5.73 -11.81 -24.69
CA ASP A 12 6.40 -12.77 -25.58
C ASP A 12 6.88 -14.01 -24.84
N LEU A 13 7.29 -13.85 -23.57
CA LEU A 13 7.62 -14.96 -22.69
C LEU A 13 6.38 -15.79 -22.34
N ALA A 14 5.29 -15.13 -21.95
CA ALA A 14 4.02 -15.80 -21.61
C ALA A 14 3.46 -16.62 -22.79
N LYS A 15 3.51 -16.09 -24.01
CA LYS A 15 3.06 -16.81 -25.23
C LYS A 15 3.85 -18.10 -25.50
N LYS A 16 5.11 -18.16 -25.07
CA LYS A 16 6.00 -19.32 -25.29
C LYS A 16 5.90 -20.36 -24.17
N SER A 17 5.25 -20.05 -23.04
CA SER A 17 5.26 -20.89 -21.83
C SER A 17 4.74 -22.32 -22.06
N GLY A 18 3.70 -22.47 -22.88
CA GLY A 18 3.13 -23.78 -23.23
C GLY A 18 4.12 -24.72 -23.93
N ARG A 19 5.12 -24.15 -24.63
CA ARG A 19 6.20 -24.91 -25.30
C ARG A 19 7.42 -25.16 -24.42
N THR A 20 7.53 -24.48 -23.28
CA THR A 20 8.73 -24.47 -22.42
C THR A 20 8.47 -24.97 -21.00
N GLY A 21 7.31 -25.58 -20.72
CA GLY A 21 6.99 -26.07 -19.38
C GLY A 21 5.50 -26.20 -19.05
N GLY A 22 4.60 -25.77 -19.94
CA GLY A 22 3.15 -25.87 -19.73
C GLY A 22 2.55 -24.61 -19.11
N PRO A 23 1.38 -24.70 -18.44
CA PRO A 23 0.73 -23.55 -17.81
C PRO A 23 1.62 -22.91 -16.74
N ILE A 24 1.64 -21.58 -16.69
CA ILE A 24 2.33 -20.84 -15.61
C ILE A 24 1.44 -20.88 -14.37
N SER A 25 1.92 -21.49 -13.29
CA SER A 25 1.22 -21.54 -12.01
C SER A 25 2.22 -21.42 -10.87
N ALA A 26 1.85 -20.64 -9.86
CA ALA A 26 2.63 -20.46 -8.64
C ALA A 26 1.69 -20.31 -7.45
N ASN A 27 2.09 -20.83 -6.30
CA ASN A 27 1.40 -20.63 -5.03
C ASN A 27 2.43 -20.21 -3.98
N ALA A 28 2.08 -19.24 -3.15
CA ALA A 28 2.91 -18.77 -2.05
C ALA A 28 2.03 -18.51 -0.83
N SER A 29 2.46 -19.02 0.32
CA SER A 29 1.88 -18.72 1.62
C SER A 29 2.99 -18.24 2.55
N LEU A 30 2.71 -17.19 3.31
CA LEU A 30 3.68 -16.55 4.17
C LEU A 30 3.09 -16.41 5.57
N ASN A 31 3.86 -16.84 6.57
CA ASN A 31 3.61 -16.50 7.96
C ASN A 31 4.53 -15.33 8.33
N SER A 32 4.03 -14.11 8.14
CA SER A 32 4.76 -12.87 8.38
C SER A 32 5.15 -12.71 9.84
N ARG A 33 6.42 -12.36 10.08
CA ARG A 33 6.97 -12.06 11.42
C ARG A 33 7.43 -10.61 11.46
N GLY A 34 7.61 -10.05 12.67
CA GLY A 34 8.13 -8.69 12.85
C GLY A 34 7.06 -7.59 12.76
N VAL A 35 5.80 -7.92 13.05
CA VAL A 35 4.75 -6.92 13.19
C VAL A 35 5.08 -6.04 14.39
N GLY A 36 5.34 -4.76 14.13
CA GLY A 36 5.53 -3.74 15.16
C GLY A 36 4.20 -3.04 15.51
N ALA A 37 4.22 -2.26 16.59
CA ALA A 37 3.11 -1.37 16.89
C ALA A 37 3.10 -0.21 15.88
N GLY A 38 1.90 0.16 15.41
CA GLY A 38 1.68 1.42 14.70
C GLY A 38 1.39 2.53 15.70
N PHE A 39 1.88 3.73 15.43
CA PHE A 39 1.69 4.90 16.29
C PHE A 39 1.09 6.05 15.49
N SER A 40 0.28 6.88 16.14
CA SER A 40 -0.16 8.15 15.55
C SER A 40 -0.24 9.24 16.60
N THR A 41 -0.05 10.48 16.15
CA THR A 41 -0.34 11.69 16.91
C THR A 41 -1.38 12.48 16.15
N GLN A 42 -2.39 12.97 16.86
CA GLN A 42 -3.54 13.61 16.26
C GLN A 42 -3.81 14.93 16.98
N LEU A 43 -4.09 15.97 16.20
CA LEU A 43 -4.47 17.29 16.67
C LEU A 43 -5.81 17.67 16.06
N CYS A 44 -6.77 17.99 16.92
CA CYS A 44 -8.12 18.37 16.55
C CYS A 44 -8.42 19.77 17.08
N ASP A 45 -8.66 20.72 16.18
CA ASP A 45 -9.21 22.00 16.55
C ASP A 45 -10.73 21.90 16.56
N VAL A 46 -11.35 22.34 17.65
CA VAL A 46 -12.81 22.33 17.80
C VAL A 46 -13.35 23.70 18.18
N GLU A 47 -14.57 23.98 17.73
CA GLU A 47 -15.39 25.07 18.22
C GLU A 47 -16.55 24.51 19.04
N VAL A 48 -16.88 25.16 20.14
CA VAL A 48 -18.00 24.78 21.01
C VAL A 48 -18.97 25.95 21.09
N ASP A 49 -20.23 25.72 20.73
CA ASP A 49 -21.31 26.68 20.94
C ASP A 49 -21.65 26.73 22.44
N PRO A 50 -21.52 27.88 23.12
CA PRO A 50 -21.76 27.99 24.56
C PRO A 50 -23.24 27.92 24.95
N GLU A 51 -24.18 28.20 24.04
CA GLU A 51 -25.61 28.16 24.32
C GLU A 51 -26.17 26.74 24.17
N THR A 52 -25.73 26.02 23.13
CA THR A 52 -26.25 24.69 22.79
C THR A 52 -25.33 23.53 23.21
N GLY A 53 -24.05 23.81 23.48
CA GLY A 53 -23.02 22.81 23.77
C GLY A 53 -22.54 22.04 22.53
N VAL A 54 -23.03 22.36 21.33
CA VAL A 54 -22.65 21.68 20.09
C VAL A 54 -21.16 21.91 19.81
N THR A 55 -20.42 20.81 19.63
CA THR A 55 -19.00 20.83 19.31
C THR A 55 -18.79 20.46 17.85
N ARG A 56 -18.01 21.26 17.11
CA ARG A 56 -17.66 21.03 15.71
C ARG A 56 -16.15 20.94 15.56
N VAL A 57 -15.68 19.92 14.86
CA VAL A 57 -14.29 19.85 14.38
C VAL A 57 -14.14 20.81 13.20
N ILE A 58 -13.23 21.77 13.34
CA ILE A 58 -12.95 22.76 12.29
C ILE A 58 -11.66 22.44 11.53
N ARG A 59 -10.75 21.68 12.15
CA ARG A 59 -9.52 21.20 11.51
C ARG A 59 -9.02 19.94 12.21
N TYR A 60 -8.55 18.99 11.42
CA TYR A 60 -7.96 17.75 11.91
C TYR A 60 -6.60 17.52 11.25
N LEU A 61 -5.58 17.25 12.06
CA LEU A 61 -4.26 16.85 11.60
C LEU A 61 -3.93 15.49 12.21
N THR A 62 -3.46 14.58 11.35
CA THR A 62 -2.91 13.30 11.77
C THR A 62 -1.47 13.17 11.27
N ALA A 63 -0.60 12.69 12.15
CA ALA A 63 0.72 12.20 11.81
C ALA A 63 0.78 10.72 12.24
N GLN A 64 0.76 9.81 11.27
CA GLN A 64 0.70 8.37 11.51
C GLN A 64 1.95 7.68 10.99
N ASP A 65 2.48 6.75 11.78
CA ASP A 65 3.47 5.77 11.34
C ASP A 65 2.77 4.70 10.50
N ALA A 66 2.90 4.81 9.18
CA ALA A 66 2.38 3.84 8.22
C ALA A 66 3.36 2.69 7.93
N GLY A 67 4.48 2.60 8.66
CA GLY A 67 5.60 1.74 8.30
C GLY A 67 6.08 2.05 6.87
N ARG A 68 6.13 1.02 6.01
CA ARG A 68 6.41 1.22 4.57
C ARG A 68 5.10 1.41 3.81
N ALA A 69 4.83 2.65 3.40
CA ALA A 69 3.75 2.95 2.47
C ALA A 69 3.99 2.28 1.10
N ILE A 70 3.25 1.21 0.81
CA ILE A 70 3.27 0.52 -0.50
C ILE A 70 2.48 1.33 -1.54
N SER A 71 1.38 1.95 -1.12
CA SER A 71 0.59 2.90 -1.92
C SER A 71 0.38 4.16 -1.08
N PRO A 72 1.22 5.20 -1.24
CA PRO A 72 1.20 6.38 -0.36
C PRO A 72 -0.12 7.14 -0.37
N ASP A 73 -0.78 7.22 -1.51
CA ASP A 73 -2.10 7.81 -1.71
C ASP A 73 -3.21 7.06 -0.95
N TYR A 74 -3.16 5.73 -0.97
CA TYR A 74 -4.11 4.91 -0.23
C TYR A 74 -3.91 5.02 1.28
N VAL A 75 -2.65 5.17 1.73
CA VAL A 75 -2.33 5.37 3.15
C VAL A 75 -2.93 6.66 3.70
N GLU A 76 -3.05 7.71 2.89
CA GLU A 76 -3.65 8.98 3.31
C GLU A 76 -5.16 8.86 3.57
N GLY A 77 -5.86 7.99 2.84
CA GLY A 77 -7.30 7.82 2.94
C GLY A 77 -7.77 6.75 3.95
N GLN A 78 -6.85 6.06 4.61
CA GLN A 78 -7.14 4.95 5.54
C GLN A 78 -7.29 5.43 6.99
#